data_AF-A0A838LZQ0-F1
#
_entry.id   AF-A0A838LZQ0-F1
#
_cell.length_a   1.000
_cell.length_b   1.000
_cell.length_c   1.000
_cell.angle_alpha   90.00
_cell.angle_beta   90.00
_cell.angle_gamma   90.00
#
_symmetry.space_group_name_H-M   'P 1'
#
loop_
_entity.id
_entity.type
_entity.pdbx_description
1 polymer ?
#
loop_
_entity_poly.entity_id
_entity_poly.type
_entity_poly.pdbx_seq_one_letter_code
_entity_poly.pdbx_strand_id
1 'polypeptide(L)'
;MRQHDGHQKRRLRFLHRLRGGWQLRVGQTVPAGASIFPDSVCQACGACCVAYRVTLPRVELDSAPGGWVPAAMTEPYTATTACMREHPDLPGRCIALEGAVGVAVSCAIYPQRPSACSEFAPLTAFGCGDEACDEARRRHGLPPLGGL
;
A
#
# COMPACT_ATOMS: atom_id res chain seq x y z
N MET A 1 41.41 12.41 -22.86
CA MET A 1 40.08 13.05 -22.82
C MET A 1 39.03 12.04 -23.26
N ARG A 2 38.31 11.46 -22.29
CA ARG A 2 36.97 10.83 -22.35
C ARG A 2 36.82 9.89 -21.14
N GLN A 3 36.10 10.38 -20.12
CA GLN A 3 35.46 9.57 -19.09
C GLN A 3 33.93 9.67 -19.28
N HIS A 4 33.23 8.80 -18.55
CA HIS A 4 31.77 8.67 -18.33
C HIS A 4 31.10 7.68 -19.30
N ASP A 5 30.77 6.44 -18.91
CA ASP A 5 30.02 5.93 -17.73
C ASP A 5 28.51 6.23 -17.80
N GLY A 6 27.68 5.27 -17.37
CA GLY A 6 26.31 5.55 -16.96
C GLY A 6 25.18 4.85 -17.73
N HIS A 7 24.95 3.59 -17.39
CA HIS A 7 23.66 2.96 -17.12
C HIS A 7 22.35 3.73 -17.46
N GLN A 8 21.51 3.03 -18.23
CA GLN A 8 20.10 2.71 -17.94
C GLN A 8 19.26 3.70 -17.09
N LYS A 9 18.03 3.98 -17.56
CA LYS A 9 16.81 3.50 -16.87
C LYS A 9 15.55 3.79 -17.69
N ARG A 10 14.92 2.69 -18.13
CA ARG A 10 13.51 2.62 -18.53
C ARG A 10 12.65 3.04 -17.34
N ARG A 11 12.00 4.22 -17.42
CA ARG A 11 10.98 4.64 -16.45
C ARG A 11 9.60 4.37 -17.04
N LEU A 12 8.87 3.45 -16.41
CA LEU A 12 7.46 3.15 -16.65
C LEU A 12 6.63 4.42 -16.43
N ARG A 13 5.80 4.78 -17.43
CA ARG A 13 5.03 6.02 -17.49
C ARG A 13 3.59 5.76 -17.02
N PHE A 14 3.19 6.32 -15.89
CA PHE A 14 1.78 6.48 -15.55
C PHE A 14 1.24 7.70 -16.32
N LEU A 15 0.33 7.47 -17.26
CA LEU A 15 -0.21 8.48 -18.18
C LEU A 15 -1.68 8.73 -17.87
N HIS A 16 -2.03 9.95 -17.45
CA HIS A 16 -3.40 10.45 -17.51
C HIS A 16 -3.50 11.60 -18.51
N ARG A 17 -4.51 11.52 -19.38
CA ARG A 17 -4.76 12.43 -20.50
C ARG A 17 -5.79 13.47 -20.08
N LEU A 18 -5.41 14.76 -20.11
CA LEU A 18 -6.36 15.87 -20.12
C LEU A 18 -6.06 16.79 -21.32
N ARG A 19 -7.14 17.42 -21.80
CA ARG A 19 -7.21 18.19 -23.04
C ARG A 19 -6.17 19.33 -23.06
N GLY A 20 -5.18 19.24 -23.95
CA GLY A 20 -4.47 20.42 -24.44
C GLY A 20 -2.94 20.47 -24.38
N GLY A 21 -2.23 19.53 -23.75
CA GLY A 21 -0.75 19.55 -23.82
C GLY A 21 -0.03 18.72 -22.76
N TRP A 22 1.19 18.30 -23.09
CA TRP A 22 2.12 17.60 -22.20
C TRP A 22 2.93 18.62 -21.41
N GLN A 23 2.52 18.94 -20.19
CA GLN A 23 3.30 19.86 -19.33
C GLN A 23 4.12 19.07 -18.32
N LEU A 24 5.45 19.14 -18.45
CA LEU A 24 6.42 18.68 -17.46
C LEU A 24 6.37 19.65 -16.27
N ARG A 25 5.76 19.24 -15.15
CA ARG A 25 5.91 19.99 -13.89
C ARG A 25 7.25 19.60 -13.25
N VAL A 26 8.33 20.20 -13.74
CA VAL A 26 9.67 20.14 -13.13
C VAL A 26 9.65 21.10 -11.93
N GLY A 27 9.94 20.60 -10.72
CA GLY A 27 10.24 21.47 -9.56
C GLY A 27 9.07 21.78 -8.61
N GLN A 28 8.39 20.77 -8.07
CA GLN A 28 7.66 20.99 -6.81
C GLN A 28 8.65 20.81 -5.64
N THR A 29 9.08 21.92 -5.06
CA THR A 29 9.82 21.97 -3.80
C THR A 29 8.85 21.69 -2.66
N VAL A 30 9.07 20.60 -1.93
CA VAL A 30 8.37 20.34 -0.66
C VAL A 30 8.85 21.42 0.34
N PRO A 31 7.95 22.22 0.95
CA PRO A 31 8.35 23.24 1.90
C PRO A 31 9.00 22.59 3.13
N ALA A 32 10.18 23.09 3.50
CA ALA A 32 10.86 22.75 4.74
C ALA A 32 10.00 23.23 5.93
N GLY A 33 9.08 22.38 6.40
CA GLY A 33 8.12 22.72 7.45
C GLY A 33 6.75 22.03 7.32
N ALA A 34 6.45 21.34 6.22
CA ALA A 34 5.36 20.35 6.23
C ALA A 34 5.76 19.23 7.20
N SER A 35 4.91 18.90 8.18
CA SER A 35 5.18 17.80 9.10
C SER A 35 5.45 16.52 8.29
N ILE A 36 6.69 16.03 8.38
CA ILE A 36 7.19 14.89 7.60
C ILE A 36 6.53 13.58 8.07
N PHE A 37 5.77 13.65 9.16
CA PHE A 37 5.05 12.52 9.74
C PHE A 37 3.57 12.64 9.39
N PRO A 38 3.05 11.80 8.47
CA PRO A 38 1.61 11.65 8.28
C PRO A 38 0.98 11.08 9.55
N ASP A 39 -0.30 11.38 9.79
CA ASP A 39 -1.09 10.89 10.92
C ASP A 39 -1.09 9.34 11.05
N SER A 40 -0.66 8.61 10.02
CA SER A 40 0.10 7.36 10.17
C SER A 40 0.93 7.07 8.91
N VAL A 41 2.11 6.48 9.05
CA VAL A 41 3.00 6.10 7.92
C VAL A 41 2.28 5.22 6.89
N CYS A 42 1.36 4.37 7.35
CA CYS A 42 0.54 3.50 6.52
C CYS A 42 -0.45 4.29 5.65
N GLN A 43 -1.08 5.34 6.19
CA GLN A 43 -2.02 6.20 5.43
C GLN A 43 -1.33 7.06 4.37
N ALA A 44 -0.03 7.31 4.47
CA ALA A 44 0.72 7.98 3.40
C ALA A 44 1.24 7.02 2.32
N CYS A 45 1.43 5.73 2.61
CA CYS A 45 2.04 4.80 1.66
C CYS A 45 1.08 3.82 1.01
N GLY A 46 0.26 3.09 1.78
CA GLY A 46 -0.59 2.01 1.26
C GLY A 46 0.14 0.82 0.62
N ALA A 47 1.46 0.68 0.83
CA ALA A 47 2.29 -0.26 0.08
C ALA A 47 1.91 -1.74 0.30
N CYS A 48 1.59 -2.14 1.54
CA CYS A 48 1.21 -3.52 1.83
C CYS A 48 -0.09 -3.93 1.11
N CYS A 49 -1.04 -3.01 0.98
CA CYS A 49 -2.33 -3.23 0.33
C CYS A 49 -2.25 -3.46 -1.19
N VAL A 50 -1.09 -3.20 -1.81
CA VAL A 50 -0.81 -3.48 -3.23
C VAL A 50 0.36 -4.43 -3.43
N ALA A 51 0.96 -4.94 -2.36
CA ALA A 51 2.11 -5.85 -2.42
C ALA A 51 1.77 -7.29 -2.04
N TYR A 52 0.74 -7.48 -1.20
CA TYR A 52 0.35 -8.76 -0.64
C TYR A 52 -1.13 -9.04 -0.80
N ARG A 53 -1.45 -10.28 -1.16
CA ARG A 53 -2.81 -10.81 -1.05
C ARG A 53 -2.99 -11.34 0.36
N VAL A 54 -3.87 -10.68 1.11
CA VAL A 54 -4.06 -10.96 2.55
C VAL A 54 -4.93 -12.19 2.72
N THR A 55 -4.39 -13.20 3.39
CA THR A 55 -5.13 -14.39 3.84
C THR A 55 -5.51 -14.23 5.31
N LEU A 56 -6.69 -14.73 5.69
CA LEU A 56 -7.21 -14.69 7.05
C LEU A 56 -7.95 -16.00 7.40
N PRO A 57 -7.93 -16.44 8.67
CA PRO A 57 -8.81 -17.51 9.16
C PRO A 57 -10.29 -17.16 8.92
N ARG A 58 -11.11 -18.15 8.57
CA ARG A 58 -12.56 -17.93 8.36
C ARG A 58 -13.29 -17.49 9.63
N VAL A 59 -12.74 -17.74 10.81
CA VAL A 59 -13.30 -17.28 12.09
C VAL A 59 -13.27 -15.76 12.25
N GLU A 60 -12.38 -15.06 11.52
CA GLU A 60 -12.36 -13.60 11.54
C GLU A 60 -13.49 -12.98 10.70
N LEU A 61 -14.14 -13.75 9.81
CA LEU A 61 -15.21 -13.24 8.95
C LEU A 61 -16.48 -12.95 9.75
N ASP A 62 -17.17 -11.85 9.46
CA ASP A 62 -18.45 -11.48 10.07
C ASP A 62 -19.58 -12.52 9.84
N SER A 63 -19.40 -13.40 8.86
CA SER A 63 -20.24 -14.58 8.64
C SER A 63 -20.05 -15.70 9.69
N ALA A 64 -18.98 -15.65 10.49
CA ALA A 64 -18.70 -16.58 11.57
C ALA A 64 -19.09 -15.97 12.92
N PRO A 65 -19.46 -16.79 13.93
CA PRO A 65 -19.77 -16.29 15.27
C PRO A 65 -18.60 -15.51 15.87
N GLY A 66 -18.81 -14.22 16.14
CA GLY A 66 -17.80 -13.33 16.75
C GLY A 66 -16.75 -12.78 15.78
N GLY A 67 -16.83 -13.07 14.48
CA GLY A 67 -15.98 -12.45 13.48
C GLY A 67 -16.38 -10.99 13.19
N TRP A 68 -15.50 -10.27 12.50
CA TRP A 68 -15.63 -8.82 12.29
C TRP A 68 -15.24 -8.36 10.88
N VAL A 69 -14.48 -9.16 10.12
CA VAL A 69 -14.05 -8.82 8.76
C VAL A 69 -15.20 -9.03 7.78
N PRO A 70 -15.59 -8.05 6.96
CA PRO A 70 -16.72 -8.19 6.06
C PRO A 70 -16.52 -9.31 5.03
N ALA A 71 -17.31 -10.38 5.13
CA ALA A 71 -17.18 -11.53 4.24
C ALA A 71 -17.36 -11.15 2.76
N ALA A 72 -18.18 -10.12 2.47
CA ALA A 72 -18.40 -9.59 1.12
C ALA A 72 -17.13 -9.05 0.43
N MET A 73 -16.12 -8.64 1.21
CA MET A 73 -14.82 -8.18 0.72
C MET A 73 -13.78 -9.31 0.64
N THR A 74 -14.18 -10.54 0.94
CA THR A 74 -13.31 -11.71 0.94
C THR A 74 -13.79 -12.78 -0.04
N GLU A 75 -12.93 -13.75 -0.30
CA GLU A 75 -13.26 -14.94 -1.07
C GLU A 75 -12.63 -16.19 -0.44
N PRO A 76 -13.24 -17.37 -0.60
CA PRO A 76 -12.67 -18.63 -0.11
C PRO A 76 -11.25 -18.87 -0.66
N TYR A 77 -10.32 -19.26 0.21
CA TYR A 77 -8.95 -19.63 -0.21
C TYR A 77 -8.63 -21.09 0.07
N THR A 78 -8.90 -21.55 1.30
CA THR A 78 -8.83 -22.98 1.67
C THR A 78 -10.10 -23.38 2.43
N ALA A 79 -10.13 -24.61 2.96
CA ALA A 79 -11.20 -25.06 3.83
C ALA A 79 -11.33 -24.21 5.10
N THR A 80 -10.22 -23.70 5.64
CA THR A 80 -10.18 -22.97 6.93
C THR A 80 -9.84 -21.49 6.79
N THR A 81 -9.45 -21.04 5.60
CA THR A 81 -9.05 -19.65 5.35
C THR A 81 -9.84 -19.00 4.20
N ALA A 82 -9.89 -17.68 4.24
CA ALA A 82 -10.33 -16.80 3.16
C ALA A 82 -9.19 -15.85 2.78
N CYS A 83 -9.34 -15.14 1.66
CA CYS A 83 -8.46 -14.07 1.25
C CYS A 83 -9.27 -12.79 1.03
N MET A 84 -8.67 -11.64 1.31
CA MET A 84 -9.19 -10.37 0.82
C MET A 84 -9.25 -10.39 -0.71
N ARG A 85 -10.37 -9.92 -1.25
CA ARG A 85 -10.53 -9.77 -2.70
C ARG A 85 -9.65 -8.64 -3.23
N GLU A 86 -9.33 -8.73 -4.50
CA GLU A 86 -8.71 -7.64 -5.24
C GLU A 86 -9.77 -6.68 -5.79
N HIS A 87 -9.37 -5.44 -6.03
CA HIS A 87 -10.20 -4.44 -6.69
C HIS A 87 -10.45 -4.88 -8.14
N PRO A 88 -11.72 -4.89 -8.62
CA PRO A 88 -12.06 -5.46 -9.92
C PRO A 88 -11.33 -4.78 -11.08
N ASP A 89 -11.13 -3.47 -11.01
CA ASP A 89 -10.46 -2.69 -12.06
C ASP A 89 -8.95 -2.51 -11.84
N LEU A 90 -8.41 -2.98 -10.71
CA LEU A 90 -7.02 -2.77 -10.30
C LEU A 90 -6.44 -4.07 -9.72
N PRO A 91 -6.04 -5.04 -10.56
CA PRO A 91 -5.47 -6.31 -10.11
C PRO A 91 -4.25 -6.11 -9.20
N GLY A 92 -4.13 -6.96 -8.18
CA GLY A 92 -3.10 -6.88 -7.15
C GLY A 92 -3.33 -5.78 -6.10
N ARG A 93 -4.43 -5.03 -6.17
CA ARG A 93 -4.82 -4.02 -5.17
C ARG A 93 -5.93 -4.56 -4.28
N CYS A 94 -5.75 -4.50 -2.96
CA CYS A 94 -6.81 -4.87 -2.01
C CYS A 94 -8.10 -4.10 -2.28
N ILE A 95 -9.24 -4.80 -2.25
CA ILE A 95 -10.57 -4.22 -2.50
C ILE A 95 -10.93 -3.10 -1.51
N ALA A 96 -10.42 -3.16 -0.28
CA ALA A 96 -10.69 -2.17 0.76
C ALA A 96 -9.76 -0.95 0.74
N LEU A 97 -8.76 -0.92 -0.16
CA LEU A 97 -7.87 0.22 -0.27
C LEU A 97 -8.58 1.36 -1.00
N GLU A 98 -8.49 2.56 -0.47
CA GLU A 98 -8.98 3.79 -1.09
C GLU A 98 -7.82 4.78 -1.25
N GLY A 99 -7.94 5.70 -2.21
CA GLY A 99 -6.89 6.68 -2.50
C GLY A 99 -5.72 6.13 -3.31
N ALA A 100 -4.63 6.91 -3.31
CA ALA A 100 -3.46 6.72 -4.18
C ALA A 100 -2.23 6.31 -3.37
N VAL A 101 -1.65 5.16 -3.73
CA VAL A 101 -0.43 4.59 -3.14
C VAL A 101 0.71 5.61 -3.22
N GLY A 102 1.42 5.79 -2.11
CA GLY A 102 2.54 6.74 -1.99
C GLY A 102 2.14 8.21 -1.90
N VAL A 103 0.84 8.52 -1.85
CA VAL A 103 0.33 9.89 -1.73
C VAL A 103 -0.55 10.01 -0.48
N ALA A 104 -1.71 9.37 -0.50
CA ALA A 104 -2.69 9.36 0.58
C ALA A 104 -3.68 8.23 0.35
N VAL A 105 -3.85 7.37 1.35
CA VAL A 105 -4.74 6.21 1.30
C VAL A 105 -5.56 6.06 2.58
N SER A 106 -6.68 5.36 2.46
CA SER A 106 -7.49 4.88 3.58
C SER A 106 -7.85 3.42 3.38
N CYS A 107 -8.23 2.74 4.47
CA CYS A 107 -8.84 1.42 4.40
C CYS A 107 -10.33 1.59 4.73
N ALA A 108 -11.21 1.20 3.81
CA ALA A 108 -12.66 1.30 3.97
C ALA A 108 -13.19 0.47 5.17
N ILE A 109 -12.41 -0.52 5.62
CA ILE A 109 -12.72 -1.38 6.76
C ILE A 109 -11.69 -1.26 7.89
N TYR A 110 -11.05 -0.11 8.07
CA TYR A 110 -9.97 0.07 9.07
C TYR A 110 -10.25 -0.51 10.48
N PRO A 111 -11.42 -0.29 11.10
CA PRO A 111 -11.75 -0.89 12.41
C PRO A 111 -12.07 -2.39 12.34
N GLN A 112 -12.36 -2.90 11.16
CA GLN A 112 -12.74 -4.29 10.87
C GLN A 112 -11.63 -5.03 10.10
N ARG A 113 -10.39 -4.55 10.19
CA ARG A 113 -9.27 -5.16 9.48
C ARG A 113 -9.03 -6.59 9.96
N PRO A 114 -8.61 -7.51 9.07
CA PRO A 114 -8.10 -8.80 9.49
C PRO A 114 -6.93 -8.63 10.46
N SER A 115 -6.70 -9.60 11.34
CA SER A 115 -5.54 -9.61 12.25
C SER A 115 -4.23 -9.44 11.48
N ALA A 116 -4.09 -10.12 10.34
CA ALA A 116 -2.94 -10.00 9.45
C ALA A 116 -2.66 -8.56 8.97
N CYS A 117 -3.67 -7.69 8.89
CA CYS A 117 -3.52 -6.29 8.51
C CYS A 117 -3.27 -5.36 9.72
N SER A 118 -3.88 -5.65 10.88
CA SER A 118 -3.70 -4.84 12.09
C SER A 118 -2.37 -5.09 12.78
N GLU A 119 -1.84 -6.29 12.65
CA GLU A 119 -0.58 -6.73 13.28
C GLU A 119 0.63 -6.54 12.36
N PHE A 120 0.42 -6.14 11.10
CA PHE A 120 1.49 -5.94 10.13
C PHE A 120 2.36 -4.74 10.50
N ALA A 121 3.68 -4.95 10.60
CA ALA A 121 4.68 -3.92 10.87
C ALA A 121 4.27 -2.95 12.02
N PRO A 122 4.11 -3.45 13.25
CA PRO A 122 3.48 -2.71 14.35
C PRO A 122 4.26 -1.46 14.77
N LEU A 123 5.58 -1.43 14.52
CA LEU A 123 6.44 -0.28 14.84
C LEU A 123 6.34 0.86 13.82
N THR A 124 5.55 0.71 12.74
CA THR A 124 5.37 1.76 11.74
C THR A 124 4.70 3.01 12.30
N ALA A 125 3.93 2.87 13.39
CA ALA A 125 3.41 4.00 14.16
C ALA A 125 4.52 4.90 14.73
N PHE A 126 5.70 4.35 14.97
CA PHE A 126 6.89 5.07 15.43
C PHE A 126 7.87 5.40 14.29
N GLY A 127 7.46 5.21 13.04
CA GLY A 127 8.30 5.45 11.87
C GLY A 127 9.27 4.33 11.52
N CYS A 128 9.23 3.19 12.24
CA CYS A 128 10.11 2.05 11.99
C CYS A 128 9.38 0.97 11.16
N GLY A 129 9.96 0.59 10.03
CA GLY A 129 9.50 -0.55 9.24
C GLY A 129 10.03 -1.88 9.79
N ASP A 130 9.56 -2.96 9.17
CA ASP A 130 10.21 -4.27 9.21
C ASP A 130 10.60 -4.68 7.78
N GLU A 131 11.26 -5.84 7.62
CA GLU A 131 11.69 -6.34 6.32
C GLU A 131 10.53 -6.47 5.32
N ALA A 132 9.35 -6.91 5.78
CA ALA A 132 8.18 -7.08 4.92
C ALA A 132 7.58 -5.73 4.49
N CYS A 133 7.54 -4.74 5.38
CA CYS A 133 7.12 -3.39 5.09
C CYS A 133 8.06 -2.74 4.07
N ASP A 134 9.37 -2.84 4.28
CA ASP A 134 10.37 -2.29 3.37
C ASP A 134 10.34 -2.98 2.01
N GLU A 135 10.13 -4.29 1.98
CA GLU A 135 9.91 -5.04 0.75
C GLU A 135 8.66 -4.55 -0.01
N ALA A 136 7.53 -4.38 0.69
CA ALA A 136 6.30 -3.85 0.08
C ALA A 136 6.53 -2.45 -0.49
N ARG A 137 7.20 -1.58 0.26
CA ARG A 137 7.54 -0.21 -0.17
C ARG A 137 8.43 -0.24 -1.41
N ARG A 138 9.46 -1.09 -1.42
CA ARG A 138 10.38 -1.27 -2.54
C ARG A 138 9.67 -1.73 -3.82
N ARG A 139 8.70 -2.66 -3.73
CA ARG A 139 7.88 -3.10 -4.88
C ARG A 139 7.12 -1.95 -5.54
N HIS A 140 6.77 -0.92 -4.77
CA HIS A 140 6.02 0.26 -5.23
C HIS A 140 6.89 1.51 -5.38
N GLY A 141 8.21 1.37 -5.40
CA GLY A 141 9.16 2.47 -5.62
C GLY A 141 9.24 3.48 -4.48
N LEU A 142 8.78 3.11 -3.29
CA LEU A 142 8.85 3.92 -2.09
C LEU A 142 10.17 3.66 -1.34
N PRO A 143 10.76 4.68 -0.68
CA PRO A 143 11.96 4.49 0.13
C PRO A 143 11.63 3.59 1.33
N PRO A 144 12.56 2.74 1.79
CA PRO A 144 12.37 1.98 3.02
C PRO A 144 12.18 2.93 4.21
N LEU A 145 11.49 2.46 5.24
CA LEU A 145 11.45 3.14 6.55
C LEU A 145 12.71 2.81 7.35
N GLY A 146 13.29 1.63 7.11
CA GLY A 146 14.34 1.10 7.97
C GLY A 146 13.75 0.50 9.24
N GLY A 147 14.30 -0.64 9.65
CA GLY A 147 14.05 -1.26 10.94
C GLY A 147 15.21 -0.99 11.91
N LEU A 148 14.99 -1.32 13.18
CA LEU A 148 16.07 -1.51 14.15
C LEU A 148 16.81 -2.82 13.89
#